data_AF-A0A0D2AA98-F1
#
_entry.id   AF-A0A0D2AA98-F1
#
_cell.length_a   1.000
_cell.length_b   1.000
_cell.length_c   1.000
_cell.angle_alpha   90.00
_cell.angle_beta   90.00
_cell.angle_gamma   90.00
#
_symmetry.space_group_name_H-M   'P 1'
#
loop_
_entity.id
_entity.type
_entity.pdbx_description
1 polymer ?
#
loop_
_entity_poly.entity_id
_entity_poly.type
_entity_poly.pdbx_seq_one_letter_code
_entity_poly.pdbx_strand_id
1 'polypeptide(L)'
;MTSDPISLFLSRLNDCQRLPRGWHKSLTDAQSAPKDSDDEIFLTEGPATWLAYVLVKNSAENSMTFHGKADFRRVLADLLRSSIQDRRTMARELSVRIPSQTQKKINETVSSVMVRHRSPCTTDNDNLVHSLNTTLSETGEPSPANELNA
;
A
#
# COMPACT_ATOMS: atom_id res chain seq x y z
N MET A 1 17.92 -14.23 -25.59
CA MET A 1 16.76 -14.98 -25.05
C MET A 1 15.77 -13.96 -24.53
N THR A 2 14.62 -13.83 -25.17
CA THR A 2 13.54 -12.95 -24.69
C THR A 2 12.86 -13.65 -23.52
N SER A 3 13.16 -13.21 -22.29
CA SER A 3 12.44 -13.68 -21.11
C SER A 3 10.95 -13.44 -21.29
N ASP A 4 10.15 -14.51 -21.18
CA ASP A 4 8.69 -14.45 -21.23
C ASP A 4 8.19 -13.39 -20.22
N PRO A 5 7.37 -12.40 -20.65
CA PRO A 5 6.89 -11.35 -19.78
C PRO A 5 6.15 -11.91 -18.56
N ILE A 6 5.38 -12.98 -18.70
CA ILE A 6 4.65 -13.57 -17.57
C ILE A 6 5.63 -14.16 -16.55
N SER A 7 6.68 -14.83 -17.01
CA SER A 7 7.73 -15.37 -16.15
C SER A 7 8.45 -14.27 -15.35
N LEU A 8 8.64 -13.08 -15.93
CA LEU A 8 9.21 -11.92 -15.21
C LEU A 8 8.27 -11.38 -14.12
N PHE A 9 6.97 -11.32 -14.39
CA PHE A 9 5.96 -10.91 -13.40
C PHE A 9 5.90 -11.92 -12.24
N LEU A 10 5.89 -13.21 -12.53
CA LEU A 10 5.87 -14.28 -11.52
C LEU A 10 7.14 -14.29 -10.67
N SER A 11 8.31 -14.13 -11.30
CA SER A 11 9.58 -14.00 -10.59
C SER A 11 9.53 -12.85 -9.60
N ARG A 12 9.04 -11.67 -10.02
CA ARG A 12 8.92 -10.53 -9.09
C ARG A 12 7.91 -10.72 -8.00
N LEU A 13 6.78 -11.34 -8.29
CA LEU A 13 5.79 -11.65 -7.28
C LEU A 13 6.34 -12.61 -6.22
N ASN A 14 7.14 -13.59 -6.62
CA ASN A 14 7.77 -14.56 -5.72
C ASN A 14 8.93 -13.97 -4.91
N ASP A 15 9.75 -13.10 -5.53
CA ASP A 15 10.86 -12.41 -4.86
C ASP A 15 10.38 -11.34 -3.86
N CYS A 16 9.11 -10.92 -3.97
CA CYS A 16 8.51 -9.92 -3.12
C CYS A 16 8.27 -10.46 -1.70
N GLN A 17 9.31 -10.40 -0.87
CA GLN A 17 9.21 -10.74 0.56
C GLN A 17 8.38 -9.72 1.35
N ARG A 18 8.33 -8.47 0.89
CA ARG A 18 7.62 -7.35 1.55
C ARG A 18 6.86 -6.52 0.53
N LEU A 19 5.59 -6.21 0.85
CA LEU A 19 4.78 -5.33 0.01
C LEU A 19 5.38 -3.91 -0.04
N PRO A 20 5.27 -3.21 -1.18
CA PRO A 20 5.76 -1.84 -1.31
C PRO A 20 5.16 -0.91 -0.25
N ARG A 21 5.94 0.04 0.27
CA ARG A 21 5.42 1.02 1.23
C ARG A 21 4.31 1.84 0.58
N GLY A 22 3.17 1.96 1.24
CA GLY A 22 2.01 2.68 0.71
C GLY A 22 1.13 1.88 -0.27
N TRP A 23 1.37 0.57 -0.44
CA TRP A 23 0.59 -0.27 -1.35
C TRP A 23 -0.93 -0.23 -1.13
N HIS A 24 -1.38 0.00 0.10
CA HIS A 24 -2.81 0.14 0.44
C HIS A 24 -3.42 1.36 -0.25
N LYS A 25 -2.70 2.49 -0.29
CA LYS A 25 -3.14 3.69 -1.00
C LYS A 25 -3.20 3.42 -2.49
N SER A 26 -2.16 2.80 -3.05
CA SER A 26 -2.14 2.41 -4.47
C SER A 26 -3.28 1.46 -4.84
N LEU A 27 -3.68 0.56 -3.93
CA LEU A 27 -4.82 -0.33 -4.16
C LEU A 27 -6.14 0.45 -4.17
N THR A 28 -6.34 1.39 -3.25
CA THR A 28 -7.53 2.27 -3.23
C THR A 28 -7.58 3.14 -4.49
N ASP A 29 -6.43 3.69 -4.90
CA ASP A 29 -6.31 4.48 -6.12
C ASP A 29 -6.65 3.61 -7.35
N ALA A 30 -6.16 2.37 -7.40
CA ALA A 30 -6.46 1.40 -8.46
C ALA A 30 -7.94 0.99 -8.50
N GLN A 31 -8.61 0.86 -7.35
CA GLN A 31 -10.06 0.60 -7.26
C GLN A 31 -10.90 1.76 -7.82
N SER A 32 -10.35 2.97 -7.82
CA SER A 32 -11.00 4.17 -8.34
C SER A 32 -10.49 4.55 -9.73
N ALA A 33 -9.64 3.71 -10.34
CA ALA A 33 -9.00 4.02 -11.61
C ALA A 33 -10.03 4.04 -12.76
N PRO A 34 -9.77 4.84 -13.82
CA PRO A 34 -10.64 4.85 -14.99
C PRO A 34 -10.79 3.45 -15.59
N LYS A 35 -11.96 3.19 -16.17
CA LYS A 35 -12.21 1.97 -16.94
C LYS A 35 -11.17 1.82 -18.05
N ASP A 36 -10.69 0.59 -18.27
CA ASP A 36 -9.66 0.26 -19.26
C ASP A 36 -8.25 0.83 -18.95
N SER A 37 -8.04 1.39 -17.75
CA SER A 37 -6.69 1.68 -17.25
C SER A 37 -5.94 0.39 -16.92
N ASP A 38 -4.61 0.42 -16.95
CA ASP A 38 -3.80 -0.76 -16.64
C ASP A 38 -4.06 -1.27 -15.22
N ASP A 39 -4.23 -0.35 -14.27
CA ASP A 39 -4.58 -0.71 -12.89
C ASP A 39 -5.94 -1.43 -12.81
N GLU A 40 -6.96 -0.95 -13.53
CA GLU A 40 -8.28 -1.59 -13.58
C GLU A 40 -8.24 -2.95 -14.29
N ILE A 41 -7.53 -3.04 -15.42
CA ILE A 41 -7.39 -4.27 -16.21
C ILE A 41 -6.78 -5.38 -15.36
N PHE A 42 -5.67 -5.11 -14.69
CA PHE A 42 -4.98 -6.13 -13.88
C PHE A 42 -5.70 -6.39 -12.56
N LEU A 43 -6.39 -5.41 -11.99
CA LEU A 43 -7.16 -5.59 -10.75
C LEU A 43 -8.44 -6.40 -10.96
N THR A 44 -9.06 -6.31 -12.14
CA THR A 44 -10.24 -7.12 -12.52
C THR A 44 -9.93 -8.62 -12.46
N GLU A 45 -8.69 -9.00 -12.78
CA GLU A 45 -8.19 -10.37 -12.71
C GLU A 45 -7.68 -10.76 -11.29
N GLY A 46 -7.74 -9.83 -10.34
CA GLY A 46 -7.52 -10.05 -8.91
C GLY A 46 -6.35 -9.26 -8.30
N PRO A 47 -6.32 -9.12 -6.95
CA PRO A 47 -5.30 -8.33 -6.26
C PRO A 47 -3.87 -8.83 -6.44
N ALA A 48 -3.68 -10.15 -6.59
CA ALA A 48 -2.35 -10.74 -6.82
C ALA A 48 -1.81 -10.38 -8.21
N THR A 49 -2.67 -10.40 -9.21
CA THR A 49 -2.38 -10.03 -10.60
C THR A 49 -2.00 -8.55 -10.70
N TRP A 50 -2.80 -7.69 -10.07
CA TRP A 50 -2.50 -6.26 -9.94
C TRP A 50 -1.18 -6.00 -9.20
N LEU A 51 -0.93 -6.69 -8.08
CA LEU A 51 0.31 -6.51 -7.32
C LEU A 51 1.54 -6.88 -8.15
N ALA A 52 1.48 -7.96 -8.93
CA ALA A 52 2.56 -8.34 -9.83
C ALA A 52 2.88 -7.22 -10.85
N TYR A 53 1.85 -6.62 -11.43
CA TYR A 53 1.99 -5.46 -12.32
C TYR A 53 2.65 -4.27 -11.61
N VAL A 54 2.18 -3.90 -10.42
CA VAL A 54 2.75 -2.79 -9.65
C VAL A 54 4.22 -3.03 -9.29
N LEU A 55 4.59 -4.27 -8.93
CA LEU A 55 5.97 -4.64 -8.62
C LEU A 55 6.89 -4.51 -9.83
N VAL A 56 6.41 -4.92 -11.01
CA VAL A 56 7.13 -4.77 -12.27
C VAL A 56 7.27 -3.30 -12.65
N LYS A 57 6.18 -2.52 -12.57
CA LYS A 57 6.18 -1.08 -12.83
C LYS A 57 7.18 -0.35 -11.93
N ASN A 58 7.11 -0.61 -10.62
CA ASN A 58 8.04 -0.05 -9.65
C ASN A 58 9.50 -0.49 -9.92
N SER A 59 9.72 -1.74 -10.34
CA SER A 59 11.06 -2.23 -10.70
C SER A 59 11.62 -1.52 -11.95
N ALA A 60 10.77 -1.21 -12.92
CA ALA A 60 11.15 -0.48 -14.13
C ALA A 60 11.48 0.99 -13.84
N GLU A 61 10.74 1.62 -12.93
CA GLU A 61 10.84 3.04 -12.59
C GLU A 61 11.97 3.32 -11.58
N ASN A 62 11.96 2.65 -10.42
CA ASN A 62 12.69 3.08 -9.23
C ASN A 62 13.99 2.30 -8.93
N SER A 63 14.31 1.26 -9.68
CA SER A 63 15.50 0.46 -9.36
C SER A 63 16.79 1.19 -9.76
N MET A 64 17.54 1.73 -8.80
CA MET A 64 18.75 2.50 -9.12
C MET A 64 19.91 1.63 -9.63
N THR A 65 19.98 0.32 -9.34
CA THR A 65 21.23 -0.45 -9.57
C THR A 65 21.10 -1.97 -9.74
N PHE A 66 19.95 -2.54 -10.13
CA PHE A 66 19.82 -4.01 -10.24
C PHE A 66 19.83 -4.56 -11.67
N HIS A 67 20.37 -5.77 -11.83
CA HIS A 67 20.34 -6.56 -13.06
C HIS A 67 18.90 -6.95 -13.42
N GLY A 68 18.47 -6.62 -14.64
CA GLY A 68 17.11 -6.92 -15.15
C GLY A 68 16.21 -5.69 -15.32
N LYS A 69 16.61 -4.50 -14.86
CA LYS A 69 15.85 -3.25 -15.06
C LYS A 69 15.50 -2.98 -16.53
N ALA A 70 16.45 -3.21 -17.43
CA ALA A 70 16.24 -3.03 -18.87
C ALA A 70 15.14 -3.96 -19.40
N ASP A 71 15.10 -5.20 -18.91
CA ASP A 71 14.07 -6.17 -19.28
C ASP A 71 12.70 -5.75 -18.76
N PHE A 72 12.60 -5.31 -17.50
CA PHE A 72 11.33 -4.80 -16.96
C PHE A 72 10.85 -3.54 -17.69
N ARG A 73 11.76 -2.61 -18.03
CA ARG A 73 11.42 -1.43 -18.83
C ARG A 73 10.94 -1.82 -20.22
N ARG A 74 11.60 -2.77 -20.88
CA ARG A 74 11.20 -3.23 -22.21
C ARG A 74 9.83 -3.90 -22.16
N VAL A 75 9.64 -4.86 -21.24
CA VAL A 75 8.36 -5.56 -21.08
C VAL A 75 7.24 -4.59 -20.72
N LEU A 76 7.48 -3.62 -19.83
CA LEU A 76 6.48 -2.62 -19.49
C LEU A 76 6.17 -1.71 -20.68
N ALA A 77 7.17 -1.26 -21.44
CA ALA A 77 6.97 -0.44 -22.62
C ALA A 77 6.19 -1.19 -23.72
N ASP A 78 6.52 -2.47 -23.95
CA ASP A 78 5.83 -3.32 -24.92
C ASP A 78 4.37 -3.55 -24.47
N LEU A 79 4.14 -3.81 -23.18
CA LEU A 79 2.81 -3.94 -22.61
C LEU A 79 1.98 -2.67 -22.80
N LEU A 80 2.53 -1.51 -22.46
CA LEU A 80 1.81 -0.22 -22.56
C LEU A 80 1.55 0.21 -24.00
N ARG A 81 2.33 -0.30 -24.97
CA ARG A 81 2.10 -0.11 -26.40
C ARG A 81 1.10 -1.11 -27.00
N SER A 82 0.80 -2.19 -26.28
CA SER A 82 -0.11 -3.23 -26.73
C SER A 82 -1.57 -2.77 -26.64
N SER A 83 -2.46 -3.44 -27.37
CA SER A 83 -3.88 -3.10 -27.32
C SER A 83 -4.48 -3.40 -25.94
N ILE A 84 -5.59 -2.75 -25.58
CA ILE A 84 -6.34 -3.06 -24.35
C ILE A 84 -6.68 -4.56 -24.28
N GLN A 85 -7.01 -5.18 -25.42
CA GLN A 85 -7.36 -6.60 -25.48
C GLN A 85 -6.16 -7.51 -25.18
N ASP A 86 -4.97 -7.16 -25.69
CA ASP A 86 -3.74 -7.91 -25.41
C ASP A 86 -3.35 -7.80 -23.94
N ARG A 87 -3.50 -6.59 -23.36
CA ARG A 87 -3.26 -6.34 -21.93
C ARG A 87 -4.21 -7.16 -21.04
N ARG A 88 -5.50 -7.24 -21.39
CA ARG A 88 -6.47 -8.11 -20.72
C ARG A 88 -6.12 -9.59 -20.84
N THR A 89 -5.71 -10.02 -22.02
CA THR A 89 -5.30 -11.40 -22.28
C THR A 89 -4.10 -11.77 -21.41
N MET A 90 -3.10 -10.90 -21.34
CA MET A 90 -1.93 -11.10 -20.48
C MET A 90 -2.32 -11.11 -19.00
N ALA A 91 -3.17 -10.19 -18.54
CA ALA A 91 -3.61 -10.14 -17.15
C ALA A 91 -4.33 -11.45 -16.75
N ARG A 92 -5.19 -11.97 -17.61
CA ARG A 92 -5.86 -13.26 -17.41
C ARG A 92 -4.89 -14.43 -17.41
N GLU A 93 -3.95 -14.45 -18.34
CA GLU A 93 -2.96 -15.52 -18.40
C GLU A 93 -2.07 -15.52 -17.15
N LEU A 94 -1.68 -14.32 -16.70
CA LEU A 94 -0.95 -14.14 -15.46
C LEU A 94 -1.76 -14.62 -14.25
N SER A 95 -3.04 -14.30 -14.15
CA SER A 95 -3.89 -14.72 -13.03
C SER A 95 -4.00 -16.24 -12.92
N VAL A 96 -4.08 -16.94 -14.06
CA VAL A 96 -4.09 -18.41 -14.11
C VAL A 96 -2.75 -19.02 -13.68
N ARG A 97 -1.63 -18.37 -14.00
CA ARG A 97 -0.29 -18.89 -13.67
C ARG A 97 0.20 -18.55 -12.27
N ILE A 98 -0.41 -17.59 -11.57
CA ILE A 98 -0.04 -17.30 -10.17
C ILE A 98 -0.48 -18.48 -9.29
N PRO A 99 0.43 -19.09 -8.50
CA PRO A 99 0.09 -20.18 -7.60
C PRO A 99 -1.04 -19.81 -6.63
N SER A 100 -2.01 -20.71 -6.45
CA SER A 100 -3.18 -20.49 -5.58
C SER A 100 -2.81 -20.10 -4.15
N GLN A 101 -1.72 -20.65 -3.61
CA GLN A 101 -1.18 -20.29 -2.30
C GLN A 101 -0.77 -18.81 -2.24
N THR A 102 -0.10 -18.32 -3.29
CA THR A 102 0.31 -16.92 -3.43
C THR A 102 -0.93 -16.01 -3.55
N GLN A 103 -1.92 -16.40 -4.36
CA GLN A 103 -3.19 -15.67 -4.46
C GLN A 103 -3.87 -15.55 -3.09
N LYS A 104 -3.97 -16.66 -2.35
CA LYS A 104 -4.61 -16.69 -1.03
C LYS A 104 -3.91 -15.77 -0.04
N LYS A 105 -2.57 -15.86 0.06
CA LYS A 105 -1.77 -15.02 0.97
C LYS A 105 -1.96 -13.53 0.69
N ILE A 106 -1.97 -13.15 -0.59
CA ILE A 106 -2.18 -11.75 -0.99
C ILE A 106 -3.61 -11.31 -0.66
N ASN A 107 -4.61 -12.12 -0.98
CA ASN A 107 -6.01 -11.82 -0.69
C ASN A 107 -6.29 -11.68 0.81
N GLU A 108 -5.70 -12.53 1.65
CA GLU A 108 -5.78 -12.43 3.11
C GLU A 108 -5.15 -11.12 3.62
N THR A 109 -4.01 -10.73 3.05
CA THR A 109 -3.33 -9.48 3.39
C THR A 109 -4.15 -8.26 2.98
N VAL A 110 -4.75 -8.28 1.79
CA VAL A 110 -5.67 -7.24 1.29
C VAL A 110 -6.90 -7.12 2.19
N SER A 111 -7.55 -8.25 2.47
CA SER A 111 -8.78 -8.29 3.29
C SER A 111 -8.52 -7.79 4.71
N SER A 112 -7.40 -8.19 5.33
CA SER A 112 -7.03 -7.77 6.67
C SER A 112 -6.79 -6.26 6.78
N VAL A 113 -6.25 -5.64 5.72
CA VAL A 113 -6.04 -4.18 5.67
C VAL A 113 -7.36 -3.43 5.48
N MET A 114 -8.27 -3.94 4.64
CA MET A 114 -9.59 -3.33 4.47
C MET A 114 -10.43 -3.38 5.75
N VAL A 115 -10.34 -4.46 6.54
CA VAL A 115 -11.04 -4.56 7.83
C VAL A 115 -10.52 -3.53 8.84
N ARG A 116 -9.21 -3.28 8.87
CA ARG A 116 -8.62 -2.27 9.78
C ARG A 116 -8.95 -0.83 9.41
N HIS A 117 -9.24 -0.55 8.14
CA HIS A 117 -9.66 0.78 7.69
C HIS A 117 -11.18 1.03 7.79
N ARG A 118 -11.98 -0.01 8.08
CA ARG A 118 -13.44 0.10 8.20
C ARG A 118 -13.97 0.23 9.62
N SER A 119 -13.10 0.21 10.64
CA SER A 119 -13.48 0.66 11.97
C SER A 119 -13.28 2.18 12.02
N PRO A 120 -14.37 2.99 12.07
CA PRO A 120 -14.23 4.29 12.70
C PRO A 120 -13.75 4.02 14.11
N CYS A 121 -12.61 4.59 14.49
CA CYS A 121 -12.25 4.70 15.89
C CYS A 121 -13.24 5.68 16.52
N THR A 122 -14.46 5.22 16.79
CA THR A 122 -15.36 5.89 17.72
C THR A 122 -14.77 5.61 19.10
N THR A 123 -13.87 6.48 19.54
CA THR A 123 -13.58 6.61 20.97
C THR A 123 -14.45 7.75 21.48
N ASP A 124 -15.72 7.44 21.65
CA ASP A 124 -16.46 7.94 22.80
C ASP A 124 -15.81 7.33 24.03
N ASN A 125 -15.13 8.15 24.85
CA ASN A 125 -15.22 8.01 26.29
C ASN A 125 -14.69 9.27 26.99
N ASP A 126 -15.65 10.09 27.42
CA ASP A 126 -15.57 10.84 28.67
C ASP A 126 -15.16 9.93 29.84
N ASN A 127 -14.50 10.55 30.83
CA ASN A 127 -14.35 10.08 32.23
C ASN A 127 -13.62 8.75 32.52
N LEU A 128 -12.36 8.86 32.98
CA LEU A 128 -11.90 8.39 34.31
C LEU A 128 -10.41 8.77 34.48
N VAL A 129 -10.02 9.82 35.21
CA VAL A 129 -9.82 9.87 36.68
C VAL A 129 -8.35 9.73 37.11
N HIS A 130 -7.93 10.79 37.82
CA HIS A 130 -6.96 10.89 38.91
C HIS A 130 -5.47 10.55 38.76
N SER A 131 -4.73 11.43 39.45
CA SER A 131 -3.54 11.14 40.26
C SER A 131 -2.20 11.10 39.55
N LEU A 132 -1.57 12.26 39.46
CA LEU A 132 -0.18 12.38 39.88
C LEU A 132 -0.03 13.58 40.82
N ASN A 133 0.00 13.26 42.11
CA ASN A 133 0.58 14.07 43.16
C ASN A 133 2.08 14.24 42.88
N THR A 134 2.60 15.45 42.98
CA THR A 134 3.97 15.67 43.47
C THR A 134 3.98 16.94 44.30
N THR A 135 3.80 16.72 45.60
CA THR A 135 4.08 17.63 46.70
C THR A 135 5.58 17.94 46.72
N LEU A 136 5.97 19.20 46.77
CA LEU A 136 7.04 19.64 47.67
C LEU A 136 6.78 21.08 48.11
N SER A 137 6.72 21.24 49.41
CA SER A 137 6.33 22.40 50.19
C SER A 137 7.46 23.43 50.31
N GLU A 138 7.11 24.72 50.33
CA GLU A 138 7.71 25.76 51.18
C GLU A 138 6.82 27.01 51.05
N THR A 139 5.84 27.20 51.93
CA THR A 139 5.92 27.94 53.20
C THR A 139 6.32 29.41 53.03
N GLY A 140 5.33 30.30 53.16
CA GLY A 140 5.60 31.73 53.41
C GLY A 140 4.51 32.68 52.90
N GLU A 141 3.35 32.71 53.55
CA GLU A 141 2.60 33.97 53.67
C GLU A 141 3.42 34.92 54.58
N PRO A 142 3.41 36.25 54.34
CA PRO A 142 2.21 37.02 54.67
C PRO A 142 1.88 38.17 53.70
N SER A 143 0.58 38.47 53.63
CA SER A 143 0.05 39.78 53.23
C SER A 143 0.65 40.90 54.12
N PRO A 144 0.88 42.11 53.58
CA PRO A 144 -0.08 43.16 53.91
C PRO A 144 -0.37 44.17 52.78
N ALA A 145 -1.44 44.91 53.04
CA ALA A 145 -2.00 46.01 52.27
C ALA A 145 -1.00 47.08 51.79
N ASN A 146 -1.30 47.71 50.64
CA ASN A 146 -1.47 49.16 50.58
C ASN A 146 -2.12 49.64 49.26
N GLU A 147 -2.97 50.65 49.46
CA GLU A 147 -3.56 51.60 48.53
C GLU A 147 -2.63 52.06 47.38
N LEU A 148 -3.18 52.37 46.20
CA LEU A 148 -3.38 53.75 45.77
C LEU A 148 -4.04 53.85 44.38
N ASN A 149 -4.93 54.84 44.27
CA ASN A 149 -5.65 55.31 43.11
C ASN A 149 -4.78 55.64 41.88
N ALA A 150 -5.33 55.41 40.68
CA ALA A 150 -5.58 56.43 39.66
C ALA A 150 -6.44 55.86 38.52
#